data_AF-A0A0N4YS35-F1
#
_entry.id   AF-A0A0N4YS35-F1
#
_cell.length_a   1.000
_cell.length_b   1.000
_cell.length_c   1.000
_cell.angle_alpha   90.00
_cell.angle_beta   90.00
_cell.angle_gamma   90.00
#
_symmetry.space_group_name_H-M   'P 1'
#
loop_
_entity.id
_entity.type
_entity.pdbx_description
1 polymer ?
#
loop_
_entity_poly.entity_id
_entity_poly.type
_entity_poly.pdbx_seq_one_letter_code
_entity_poly.pdbx_strand_id
1 'polypeptide(L)'
;MVAPKHSCALGPREQANLASSYLDASVIYGSSPERAKQLRSFSHGLLRTNGDMPQIDSNAKCQSEGRCALSGSDDVNILPGVTAMHTVLIKQHNRIARQLREQNRHWSDARLFDEARRIVIAQVQHITYNEFLPIMLGRENIKKYGLMLHGSGYDSDYDMSIDAAVLNEFAVTFPYIVWAILPQDSFFAQFNNPRRLHEASGIEKVLRYLLTTNIAKPGLRVEDDVKNGFMKDQFLLGLDLISIALKRGRDHGIPGYTIRSFHELKEYFLEDAKVSYINTIYENVDDIDLLVGVLAEQPLKGSLFGPTMACIAGKQFQRTRRGDRFWYENYFAQSGFSEKQLMELRKTTLAEVICSTTDIERIQSNVFMKENVFENMPIDCRSNVFAAPSMTEWKDLEGRPTLPVSTDTLEKVVNLAVHNLKDQKKREISNLKHNQRRFVKGDPLFAYSNMMRAKVQAKQISQVSAILLETTKLLVKGETLSEDERLPPLEMDVLQRVLPDIDVSTYRTHSGWCNNLKFPGYANAFTPLRHLLPPVYEDGFDAPRSRAKSGRPLPNPRKVCLFTNWLSNIPSQRFSYLEGARTG
;
A
#
# COMPACT_ATOMS: atom_id res chain seq x y z
N MET A 1 18.70 3.37 -2.73
CA MET A 1 19.22 2.02 -2.45
C MET A 1 18.99 1.16 -3.70
N VAL A 2 19.86 0.20 -4.00
CA VAL A 2 19.75 -0.69 -5.17
C VAL A 2 19.14 -2.01 -4.70
N ALA A 3 18.27 -2.61 -5.52
CA ALA A 3 17.74 -3.94 -5.26
C ALA A 3 18.29 -4.94 -6.29
N PRO A 4 18.63 -6.17 -5.87
CA PRO A 4 18.98 -7.23 -6.81
C PRO A 4 17.75 -7.66 -7.61
N LYS A 5 17.96 -8.02 -8.88
CA LYS A 5 16.90 -8.63 -9.70
C LYS A 5 16.43 -9.95 -9.10
N HIS A 6 15.16 -10.29 -9.32
CA HIS A 6 14.67 -11.65 -9.06
C HIS A 6 15.54 -12.64 -9.82
N SER A 7 16.02 -13.70 -9.15
CA SER A 7 16.99 -14.72 -9.62
C SER A 7 18.46 -14.30 -9.73
N CYS A 8 18.86 -13.13 -9.19
CA CYS A 8 20.24 -12.64 -9.26
C CYS A 8 20.79 -12.52 -10.70
N ALA A 9 19.91 -12.35 -11.68
CA ALA A 9 20.29 -12.18 -13.08
C ALA A 9 20.99 -10.84 -13.31
N LEU A 10 21.97 -10.84 -14.23
CA LEU A 10 22.63 -9.61 -14.69
C LEU A 10 21.65 -8.72 -15.47
N GLY A 11 21.85 -7.40 -15.39
CA GLY A 11 21.10 -6.43 -16.18
C GLY A 11 21.24 -5.01 -15.64
N PRO A 12 20.47 -4.05 -16.19
CA PRO A 12 20.48 -2.68 -15.72
C PRO A 12 20.08 -2.58 -14.25
N ARG A 13 20.62 -1.57 -13.58
CA ARG A 13 20.41 -1.27 -12.16
C ARG A 13 18.93 -0.97 -11.87
N GLU A 14 18.42 -1.56 -10.79
CA GLU A 14 17.06 -1.32 -10.31
C GLU A 14 17.08 -0.77 -8.87
N GLN A 15 16.23 0.20 -8.56
CA GLN A 15 16.19 0.84 -7.24
C GLN A 15 15.22 0.09 -6.31
N ALA A 16 15.64 -0.06 -5.05
CA ALA A 16 14.84 -0.71 -4.02
C ALA A 16 13.73 0.22 -3.52
N ASN A 17 12.51 -0.31 -3.39
CA ASN A 17 11.45 0.29 -2.60
C ASN A 17 11.59 -0.17 -1.14
N LEU A 18 11.74 0.74 -0.18
CA LEU A 18 11.91 0.38 1.24
C LEU A 18 10.58 0.08 1.95
N ALA A 19 9.46 0.48 1.35
CA ALA A 19 8.11 0.21 1.84
C ALA A 19 7.42 -0.88 1.01
N SER A 20 6.35 -1.46 1.54
CA SER A 20 5.45 -2.27 0.72
C SER A 20 4.83 -1.38 -0.37
N SER A 21 4.66 -1.91 -1.58
CA SER A 21 4.04 -1.15 -2.69
C SER A 21 2.52 -1.09 -2.60
N TYR A 22 1.93 -1.80 -1.64
CA TYR A 22 0.50 -1.80 -1.38
C TYR A 22 0.08 -0.56 -0.60
N LEU A 23 -1.18 -0.14 -0.78
CA LEU A 23 -1.77 0.92 0.03
C LEU A 23 -2.26 0.34 1.36
N ASP A 24 -1.32 0.09 2.27
CA ASP A 24 -1.51 -0.69 3.50
C ASP A 24 -1.16 0.07 4.79
N ALA A 25 -1.13 1.39 4.71
CA ALA A 25 -0.78 2.29 5.81
C ALA A 25 0.56 1.92 6.49
N SER A 26 1.52 1.34 5.75
CA SER A 26 2.87 1.07 6.22
C SER A 26 3.60 2.32 6.74
N VAL A 27 3.22 3.52 6.29
CA VAL A 27 3.69 4.79 6.87
C VAL A 27 3.30 4.97 8.35
N ILE A 28 2.26 4.29 8.82
CA ILE A 28 1.82 4.26 10.23
C ILE A 28 2.36 3.03 10.96
N TYR A 29 2.29 1.84 10.34
CA TYR A 29 2.57 0.56 11.00
C TYR A 29 3.99 0.03 10.80
N GLY A 30 4.76 0.63 9.90
CA GLY A 30 6.08 0.18 9.50
C GLY A 30 6.04 -0.99 8.50
N SER A 31 7.13 -1.13 7.74
CA SER A 31 7.31 -2.22 6.76
C SER A 31 8.13 -3.40 7.28
N SER A 32 8.51 -3.38 8.56
CA SER A 32 9.18 -4.50 9.24
C SER A 32 8.52 -4.83 10.58
N PRO A 33 8.55 -6.11 11.01
CA PRO A 33 8.07 -6.50 12.33
C PRO A 33 8.77 -5.75 13.47
N GLU A 34 10.06 -5.47 13.34
CA GLU A 34 10.86 -4.75 14.34
C GLU A 34 10.34 -3.32 14.51
N ARG A 35 10.04 -2.63 13.42
CA ARG A 35 9.46 -1.28 13.46
C ARG A 35 8.06 -1.30 14.07
N ALA A 36 7.21 -2.25 13.67
CA ALA A 36 5.88 -2.40 14.23
C ALA A 36 5.91 -2.64 15.75
N LYS A 37 6.85 -3.47 16.24
CA LYS A 37 7.04 -3.69 17.69
C LYS A 37 7.38 -2.41 18.44
N GLN A 38 8.20 -1.52 17.87
CA GLN A 38 8.55 -0.25 18.51
C GLN A 38 7.34 0.69 18.67
N LEU A 39 6.35 0.58 17.78
CA LEU A 39 5.18 1.45 17.71
C LEU A 39 4.01 0.94 18.57
N ARG A 40 3.96 -0.35 18.89
CA ARG A 40 2.88 -0.98 19.66
C ARG A 40 3.05 -0.81 21.16
N SER A 41 1.93 -0.65 21.87
CA SER A 41 1.90 -0.67 23.34
C SER A 41 1.92 -2.09 23.90
N PHE A 42 1.55 -3.09 23.08
CA PHE A 42 1.27 -4.47 23.49
C PHE A 42 0.20 -4.59 24.58
N SER A 43 -0.67 -3.58 24.66
CA SER A 43 -1.82 -3.58 25.55
C SER A 43 -3.06 -3.14 24.79
N HIS A 44 -4.09 -3.98 24.86
CA HIS A 44 -5.42 -3.73 24.30
C HIS A 44 -5.46 -3.42 22.78
N GLY A 45 -4.46 -3.90 22.04
CA GLY A 45 -4.31 -3.69 20.61
C GLY A 45 -3.88 -2.28 20.22
N LEU A 46 -3.36 -1.48 21.15
CA LEU A 46 -3.08 -0.05 20.92
C LEU A 46 -1.68 0.20 20.36
N LEU A 47 -1.55 1.31 19.64
CA LEU A 47 -0.30 1.99 19.36
C LEU A 47 0.12 2.85 20.57
N ARG A 48 1.43 3.01 20.77
CA ARG A 48 2.00 3.87 21.82
C ARG A 48 1.62 5.32 21.57
N THR A 49 1.39 6.05 22.65
CA THR A 49 1.14 7.49 22.61
C THR A 49 1.82 8.14 23.80
N ASN A 50 2.84 8.96 23.55
CA ASN A 50 3.46 9.83 24.57
C ASN A 50 2.87 11.23 24.34
N GLY A 51 1.69 11.50 24.90
CA GLY A 51 0.83 12.59 24.42
C GLY A 51 -0.04 12.10 23.27
N ASP A 52 0.06 12.72 22.09
CA ASP A 52 -0.80 12.43 20.95
C ASP A 52 -0.28 11.31 20.02
N MET A 53 1.01 11.01 20.03
CA MET A 53 1.65 10.00 19.16
C MET A 53 2.95 9.45 19.78
N PRO A 54 3.56 8.37 19.24
CA PRO A 54 4.87 7.92 19.67
C PRO A 54 5.95 8.99 19.45
N GLN A 55 6.87 9.12 20.41
CA GLN A 55 7.97 10.10 20.37
C GLN A 55 9.32 9.46 20.71
N ILE A 56 10.40 10.05 20.19
CA ILE A 56 11.80 9.69 20.48
C ILE A 56 12.63 10.95 20.75
N ASP A 57 13.69 10.80 21.55
CA ASP A 57 14.50 11.92 22.04
C ASP A 57 15.20 12.69 20.89
N SER A 58 15.77 11.96 19.92
CA SER A 58 16.34 12.54 18.70
C SER A 58 16.46 11.51 17.59
N ASN A 59 16.49 11.98 16.34
CA ASN A 59 16.81 11.17 15.15
C ASN A 59 17.65 12.02 14.18
N ALA A 60 18.43 11.40 13.30
CA ALA A 60 19.21 12.10 12.27
C ALA A 60 18.36 13.05 11.38
N LYS A 61 17.05 12.78 11.28
CA LYS A 61 16.06 13.56 10.49
C LYS A 61 15.20 14.51 11.33
N CYS A 62 15.49 14.73 12.62
CA CYS A 62 14.74 15.67 13.45
C CYS A 62 15.63 16.25 14.55
N GLN A 63 15.72 17.58 14.61
CA GLN A 63 16.70 18.30 15.42
C GLN A 63 16.06 19.11 16.58
N SER A 64 14.94 18.64 17.15
CA SER A 64 14.40 19.28 18.36
C SER A 64 15.11 18.77 19.61
N GLU A 65 15.25 19.61 20.64
CA GLU A 65 15.61 19.18 21.99
C GLU A 65 14.49 18.29 22.58
N GLY A 66 14.48 17.01 22.21
CA GLY A 66 13.89 15.94 22.99
C GLY A 66 12.51 15.39 22.59
N ARG A 67 11.85 15.80 21.49
CA ARG A 67 10.51 15.27 21.14
C ARG A 67 10.25 15.18 19.63
N CYS A 68 10.93 14.27 18.97
CA CYS A 68 10.66 13.94 17.58
C CYS A 68 9.52 12.93 17.46
N ALA A 69 8.65 13.09 16.48
CA ALA A 69 7.59 12.13 16.21
C ALA A 69 8.18 10.81 15.68
N LEU A 70 7.57 9.70 16.08
CA LEU A 70 7.90 8.36 15.63
C LEU A 70 6.67 7.69 15.02
N SER A 71 6.83 7.14 13.81
CA SER A 71 5.77 6.44 13.07
C SER A 71 6.35 5.31 12.21
N GLY A 72 5.54 4.69 11.35
CA GLY A 72 6.01 3.65 10.42
C GLY A 72 7.08 4.15 9.45
N SER A 73 6.94 5.40 8.99
CA SER A 73 7.91 6.13 8.15
C SER A 73 8.90 6.95 8.99
N ASP A 74 10.13 7.09 8.50
CA ASP A 74 11.14 7.99 9.06
C ASP A 74 10.97 9.45 8.61
N ASP A 75 10.11 9.70 7.62
CA ASP A 75 9.82 11.02 7.08
C ASP A 75 8.65 11.72 7.79
N VAL A 76 8.14 11.12 8.87
CA VAL A 76 7.01 11.67 9.67
C VAL A 76 7.23 13.11 10.15
N ASN A 77 8.47 13.56 10.33
CA ASN A 77 8.79 14.91 10.80
C ASN A 77 9.04 15.90 9.65
N ILE A 78 8.99 15.48 8.38
CA ILE A 78 9.43 16.29 7.24
C ILE A 78 8.68 17.62 7.12
N LEU A 79 7.37 17.60 7.38
CA LEU A 79 6.50 18.76 7.43
C LEU A 79 5.51 18.62 8.59
N PRO A 80 5.13 19.73 9.26
CA PRO A 80 4.14 19.69 10.34
C PRO A 80 2.81 19.05 9.92
N GLY A 81 2.37 19.28 8.68
CA GLY A 81 1.14 18.69 8.13
C GLY A 81 1.19 17.17 8.02
N VAL A 82 2.35 16.60 7.65
CA VAL A 82 2.56 15.14 7.60
C VAL A 82 2.46 14.57 9.00
N THR A 83 3.16 15.14 9.97
CA THR A 83 3.09 14.67 11.36
C THR A 83 1.68 14.75 11.95
N ALA A 84 0.93 15.83 11.64
CA ALA A 84 -0.46 15.97 12.06
C ALA A 84 -1.35 14.86 11.48
N MET A 85 -1.20 14.55 10.19
CA MET A 85 -1.96 13.46 9.55
C MET A 85 -1.59 12.07 10.09
N HIS A 86 -0.31 11.82 10.37
CA HIS A 86 0.11 10.59 11.03
C HIS A 86 -0.52 10.47 12.42
N THR A 87 -0.59 11.59 13.16
CA THR A 87 -1.21 11.64 14.48
C THR A 87 -2.70 11.31 14.41
N VAL A 88 -3.42 11.88 13.45
CA VAL A 88 -4.84 11.57 13.17
C VAL A 88 -5.04 10.07 12.94
N LEU A 89 -4.23 9.44 12.08
CA LEU A 89 -4.36 8.01 11.78
C LEU A 89 -3.98 7.10 12.97
N ILE A 90 -3.01 7.49 13.79
CA ILE A 90 -2.65 6.77 15.03
C ILE A 90 -3.77 6.86 16.06
N LYS A 91 -4.35 8.05 16.25
CA LYS A 91 -5.52 8.25 17.12
C LYS A 91 -6.71 7.45 16.62
N GLN A 92 -6.93 7.39 15.30
CA GLN A 92 -7.99 6.59 14.69
C GLN A 92 -7.81 5.09 14.96
N HIS A 93 -6.60 4.56 14.80
CA HIS A 93 -6.30 3.17 15.17
C HIS A 93 -6.67 2.88 16.63
N ASN A 94 -6.21 3.73 17.55
CA ASN A 94 -6.48 3.55 18.98
C ASN A 94 -7.97 3.69 19.33
N ARG A 95 -8.72 4.55 18.63
CA ARG A 95 -10.17 4.68 18.75
C ARG A 95 -10.87 3.38 18.32
N ILE A 96 -10.53 2.86 17.13
CA ILE A 96 -11.10 1.62 16.60
C ILE A 96 -10.78 0.43 17.52
N ALA A 97 -9.53 0.28 17.96
CA ALA A 97 -9.12 -0.81 18.86
C ALA A 97 -9.91 -0.81 20.18
N ARG A 98 -10.20 0.37 20.75
CA ARG A 98 -11.05 0.49 21.95
C ARG A 98 -12.48 0.05 21.67
N GLN A 99 -13.07 0.50 20.57
CA GLN A 99 -14.44 0.13 20.17
C GLN A 99 -14.55 -1.38 19.89
N LEU A 100 -13.58 -1.97 19.19
CA LEU A 100 -13.52 -3.42 18.96
C LEU A 100 -13.43 -4.20 20.26
N ARG A 101 -12.63 -3.73 21.23
CA ARG A 101 -12.53 -4.35 22.55
C ARG A 101 -13.84 -4.29 23.32
N GLU A 102 -14.60 -3.20 23.21
CA GLU A 102 -15.92 -3.08 23.84
C GLU A 102 -16.90 -4.13 23.31
N GLN A 103 -16.88 -4.39 22.00
CA GLN A 103 -17.68 -5.44 21.38
C GLN A 103 -17.15 -6.84 21.69
N ASN A 104 -15.82 -7.00 21.74
CA ASN A 104 -15.12 -8.28 21.81
C ASN A 104 -14.11 -8.33 22.97
N ARG A 105 -14.62 -8.34 24.20
CA ARG A 105 -13.78 -8.36 25.42
C ARG A 105 -12.84 -9.57 25.51
N HIS A 106 -13.12 -10.63 24.76
CA HIS A 106 -12.38 -11.88 24.74
C HIS A 106 -11.20 -11.89 23.74
N TRP A 107 -11.11 -10.89 22.85
CA TRP A 107 -10.02 -10.81 21.88
C TRP A 107 -8.68 -10.51 22.55
N SER A 108 -7.62 -11.13 22.02
CA SER A 108 -6.24 -10.87 22.45
C SER A 108 -5.75 -9.50 21.96
N ASP A 109 -4.68 -8.99 22.58
CA ASP A 109 -3.98 -7.77 22.12
C ASP A 109 -3.61 -7.84 20.63
N ALA A 110 -3.05 -8.97 20.20
CA ALA A 110 -2.65 -9.17 18.81
C ALA A 110 -3.84 -9.10 17.85
N ARG A 111 -4.95 -9.78 18.18
CA ARG A 111 -6.16 -9.76 17.35
C ARG A 111 -6.77 -8.36 17.26
N LEU A 112 -6.86 -7.65 18.39
CA LEU A 112 -7.34 -6.26 18.42
C LEU A 112 -6.47 -5.34 17.54
N PHE A 113 -5.14 -5.48 17.64
CA PHE A 113 -4.21 -4.69 16.84
C PHE A 113 -4.38 -4.97 15.34
N ASP A 114 -4.41 -6.25 14.93
CA ASP A 114 -4.47 -6.62 13.52
C ASP A 114 -5.82 -6.26 12.89
N GLU A 115 -6.95 -6.42 13.60
CA GLU A 115 -8.26 -5.95 13.13
C GLU A 115 -8.35 -4.43 13.05
N ALA A 116 -7.89 -3.70 14.07
CA ALA A 116 -7.85 -2.23 14.01
C ALA A 116 -6.96 -1.73 12.87
N ARG A 117 -5.79 -2.37 12.67
CA ARG A 117 -4.90 -2.11 11.54
C ARG A 117 -5.61 -2.35 10.21
N ARG A 118 -6.29 -3.49 10.06
CA ARG A 118 -7.03 -3.86 8.85
C ARG A 118 -8.14 -2.87 8.51
N ILE A 119 -8.91 -2.40 9.51
CA ILE A 119 -9.95 -1.38 9.31
C ILE A 119 -9.34 -0.05 8.88
N VAL A 120 -8.29 0.43 9.56
CA VAL A 120 -7.63 1.69 9.18
C VAL A 120 -7.04 1.62 7.77
N ILE A 121 -6.50 0.46 7.37
CA ILE A 121 -6.03 0.23 5.99
C ILE A 121 -7.19 0.40 5.00
N ALA A 122 -8.34 -0.23 5.27
CA ALA A 122 -9.53 -0.10 4.44
C ALA A 122 -10.02 1.35 4.38
N GLN A 123 -10.00 2.09 5.49
CA GLN A 123 -10.32 3.51 5.53
C GLN A 123 -9.38 4.33 4.64
N VAL A 124 -8.06 4.09 4.73
CA VAL A 124 -7.07 4.76 3.88
C VAL A 124 -7.29 4.41 2.40
N GLN A 125 -7.52 3.14 2.06
CA GLN A 125 -7.84 2.72 0.70
C GLN A 125 -9.10 3.42 0.16
N HIS A 126 -10.18 3.39 0.94
CA HIS A 126 -11.45 4.00 0.58
C HIS A 126 -11.31 5.50 0.34
N ILE A 127 -10.76 6.26 1.29
CA ILE A 127 -10.55 7.72 1.16
C ILE A 127 -9.66 8.03 -0.06
N THR A 128 -8.63 7.22 -0.34
CA THR A 128 -7.75 7.45 -1.51
C THR A 128 -8.53 7.37 -2.82
N TYR A 129 -9.27 6.29 -3.03
CA TYR A 129 -9.94 6.06 -4.31
C TYR A 129 -11.25 6.84 -4.44
N ASN A 130 -11.93 7.13 -3.31
CA ASN A 130 -13.21 7.85 -3.28
C ASN A 130 -13.04 9.37 -3.35
N GLU A 131 -12.08 9.93 -2.60
CA GLU A 131 -11.98 11.38 -2.41
C GLU A 131 -10.76 11.98 -3.12
N PHE A 132 -9.58 11.37 -2.97
CA PHE A 132 -8.32 11.94 -3.44
C PHE A 132 -8.08 11.76 -4.95
N LEU A 133 -8.16 10.52 -5.44
CA LEU A 133 -7.87 10.21 -6.85
C LEU A 133 -8.77 10.95 -7.85
N PRO A 134 -10.08 11.14 -7.61
CA PRO A 134 -10.93 11.88 -8.54
C PRO A 134 -10.50 13.33 -8.76
N ILE A 135 -9.87 13.97 -7.76
CA ILE A 135 -9.34 15.32 -7.87
C ILE A 135 -8.02 15.33 -8.65
N MET A 136 -7.13 14.38 -8.34
CA MET A 136 -5.83 14.29 -9.01
C MET A 136 -5.98 13.89 -10.48
N LEU A 137 -6.73 12.83 -10.80
CA LEU A 137 -6.84 12.24 -12.13
C LEU A 137 -7.99 12.80 -12.98
N GLY A 138 -9.02 13.37 -12.35
CA GLY A 138 -10.27 13.72 -13.00
C GLY A 138 -11.17 12.50 -13.29
N ARG A 139 -12.48 12.73 -13.35
CA ARG A 139 -13.50 11.66 -13.47
C ARG A 139 -13.34 10.79 -14.72
N GLU A 140 -12.91 11.37 -15.84
CA GLU A 140 -12.72 10.62 -17.09
C GLU A 140 -11.62 9.57 -16.97
N ASN A 141 -10.47 9.92 -16.37
CA ASN A 141 -9.39 8.97 -16.14
C ASN A 141 -9.74 7.94 -15.08
N ILE A 142 -10.46 8.33 -14.02
CA ILE A 142 -11.00 7.38 -13.03
C ILE A 142 -11.81 6.28 -13.73
N LYS A 143 -12.71 6.65 -14.65
CA LYS A 143 -13.46 5.68 -15.44
C LYS A 143 -12.56 4.89 -16.40
N LYS A 144 -11.65 5.55 -17.11
CA LYS A 144 -10.72 4.93 -18.08
C LYS A 144 -9.88 3.81 -17.47
N TYR A 145 -9.34 4.03 -16.27
CA TYR A 145 -8.50 3.05 -15.58
C TYR A 145 -9.30 2.11 -14.66
N GLY A 146 -10.64 2.22 -14.67
CA GLY A 146 -11.52 1.37 -13.87
C GLY A 146 -11.50 1.67 -12.37
N LEU A 147 -11.00 2.82 -11.93
CA LEU A 147 -10.73 3.13 -10.51
C LEU A 147 -11.98 3.57 -9.72
N MET A 148 -13.16 3.56 -10.33
CA MET A 148 -14.41 3.85 -9.62
C MET A 148 -14.70 2.75 -8.60
N LEU A 149 -15.09 3.17 -7.40
CA LEU A 149 -15.52 2.25 -6.34
C LEU A 149 -16.98 1.86 -6.54
N HIS A 150 -17.34 0.69 -6.01
CA HIS A 150 -18.72 0.22 -6.01
C HIS A 150 -19.50 0.78 -4.80
N GLY A 151 -20.76 1.14 -5.01
CA GLY A 151 -21.64 1.63 -3.93
C GLY A 151 -22.21 0.52 -3.05
N SER A 152 -22.21 -0.73 -3.53
CA SER A 152 -22.73 -1.91 -2.83
C SER A 152 -22.02 -3.18 -3.30
N GLY A 153 -22.14 -4.26 -2.53
CA GLY A 153 -21.52 -5.56 -2.85
C GLY A 153 -19.99 -5.54 -2.79
N TYR A 154 -19.39 -6.55 -3.42
CA TYR A 154 -17.94 -6.74 -3.54
C TYR A 154 -17.40 -6.26 -4.90
N ASP A 155 -16.11 -5.95 -4.95
CA ASP A 155 -15.34 -5.79 -6.19
C ASP A 155 -14.46 -7.03 -6.38
N SER A 156 -14.49 -7.64 -7.56
CA SER A 156 -13.88 -8.94 -7.86
C SER A 156 -12.83 -8.85 -8.98
N ASP A 157 -12.23 -7.69 -9.19
CA ASP A 157 -11.26 -7.48 -10.27
C ASP A 157 -9.81 -7.83 -9.92
N TYR A 158 -9.59 -8.45 -8.75
CA TYR A 158 -8.29 -8.95 -8.30
C TYR A 158 -7.72 -9.98 -9.29
N ASP A 159 -6.44 -9.80 -9.60
CA ASP A 159 -5.70 -10.65 -10.53
C ASP A 159 -4.28 -10.92 -10.02
N MET A 160 -4.05 -12.17 -9.60
CA MET A 160 -2.75 -12.64 -9.10
C MET A 160 -1.62 -12.60 -10.15
N SER A 161 -1.92 -12.38 -11.44
CA SER A 161 -0.89 -12.18 -12.47
C SER A 161 -0.32 -10.76 -12.48
N ILE A 162 -0.99 -9.81 -11.83
CA ILE A 162 -0.56 -8.41 -11.78
C ILE A 162 0.53 -8.23 -10.73
N ASP A 163 1.67 -7.67 -11.16
CA ASP A 163 2.67 -7.11 -10.25
C ASP A 163 2.22 -5.72 -9.80
N ALA A 164 1.96 -5.59 -8.49
CA ALA A 164 1.53 -4.36 -7.83
C ALA A 164 2.70 -3.46 -7.40
N ALA A 165 3.94 -3.83 -7.73
CA ALA A 165 5.12 -3.04 -7.40
C ALA A 165 5.01 -1.61 -7.96
N VAL A 166 5.49 -0.64 -7.17
CA VAL A 166 5.46 0.77 -7.56
C VAL A 166 6.31 1.00 -8.82
N LEU A 167 5.76 1.78 -9.73
CA LEU A 167 6.43 2.24 -10.94
C LEU A 167 7.55 3.20 -10.58
N ASN A 168 8.73 3.01 -11.16
CA ASN A 168 9.88 3.87 -10.91
C ASN A 168 9.61 5.30 -11.40
N GLU A 169 8.95 5.42 -12.57
CA GLU A 169 8.48 6.70 -13.11
C GLU A 169 7.51 7.39 -12.15
N PHE A 170 6.61 6.65 -11.50
CA PHE A 170 5.71 7.20 -10.48
C PHE A 170 6.49 7.68 -9.26
N ALA A 171 7.41 6.88 -8.75
CA ALA A 171 8.21 7.17 -7.57
C ALA A 171 9.09 8.43 -7.73
N VAL A 172 9.60 8.69 -8.94
CA VAL A 172 10.45 9.88 -9.22
C VAL A 172 9.68 11.10 -9.74
N THR A 173 8.36 11.02 -9.94
CA THR A 173 7.56 12.15 -10.44
C THR A 173 6.51 12.61 -9.44
N PHE A 174 5.64 11.71 -8.98
CA PHE A 174 4.49 12.04 -8.15
C PHE A 174 4.85 12.83 -6.88
N PRO A 175 5.86 12.43 -6.07
CA PRO A 175 6.23 13.21 -4.88
C PRO A 175 6.62 14.65 -5.23
N TYR A 176 7.35 14.86 -6.32
CA TYR A 176 7.82 16.19 -6.71
C TYR A 176 6.71 17.08 -7.27
N ILE A 177 5.67 16.50 -7.83
CA ILE A 177 4.44 17.24 -8.18
C ILE A 177 3.74 17.70 -6.90
N VAL A 178 3.67 16.84 -5.88
CA VAL A 178 3.12 17.23 -4.57
C VAL A 178 3.95 18.36 -3.93
N TRP A 179 5.28 18.31 -4.04
CA TRP A 179 6.15 19.40 -3.62
C TRP A 179 5.98 20.68 -4.46
N ALA A 180 5.64 20.56 -5.74
CA ALA A 180 5.40 21.71 -6.62
C ALA A 180 4.10 22.45 -6.31
N ILE A 181 3.10 21.76 -5.75
CA ILE A 181 1.82 22.36 -5.35
C ILE A 181 1.83 22.93 -3.92
N LEU A 182 2.99 22.91 -3.23
CA LEU A 182 3.14 23.59 -1.93
C LEU A 182 2.80 25.09 -2.09
N PRO A 183 1.98 25.67 -1.20
CA PRO A 183 1.74 27.11 -1.21
C PRO A 183 3.00 27.88 -0.80
N GLN A 184 3.07 29.14 -1.23
CA GLN A 184 4.10 30.08 -0.81
C GLN A 184 3.79 30.57 0.61
N ASP A 185 4.19 29.81 1.62
CA ASP A 185 4.04 30.22 3.01
C ASP A 185 5.20 29.68 3.89
N SER A 186 5.72 30.58 4.72
CA SER A 186 6.64 30.30 5.84
C SER A 186 6.19 29.16 6.76
N PHE A 187 4.90 28.82 6.78
CA PHE A 187 4.37 27.68 7.51
C PHE A 187 5.06 26.37 7.09
N PHE A 188 5.30 26.20 5.78
CA PHE A 188 5.92 25.01 5.20
C PHE A 188 7.44 25.06 5.10
N ALA A 189 8.05 26.20 5.44
CA ALA A 189 9.51 26.37 5.44
C ALA A 189 10.22 25.70 6.63
N GLN A 190 9.47 25.14 7.59
CA GLN A 190 10.00 24.50 8.80
C GLN A 190 10.12 22.98 8.63
N PHE A 191 11.09 22.54 7.83
CA PHE A 191 11.36 21.12 7.62
C PHE A 191 11.91 20.46 8.89
N ASN A 192 11.52 19.21 9.16
CA ASN A 192 12.08 18.40 10.24
C ASN A 192 11.94 19.00 11.65
N ASN A 193 10.97 19.92 11.83
CA ASN A 193 10.76 20.65 13.07
C ASN A 193 9.34 20.44 13.63
N PRO A 194 9.17 19.55 14.63
CA PRO A 194 7.86 19.25 15.21
C PRO A 194 7.41 20.28 16.25
N ARG A 195 8.15 21.37 16.51
CA ARG A 195 7.89 22.31 17.61
C ARG A 195 6.45 22.81 17.66
N ARG A 196 5.88 23.19 16.51
CA ARG A 196 4.51 23.71 16.41
C ARG A 196 3.44 22.71 16.86
N LEU A 197 3.72 21.42 16.75
CA LEU A 197 2.76 20.36 17.11
C LEU A 197 2.69 20.16 18.62
N HIS A 198 3.76 20.50 19.35
CA HIS A 198 3.83 20.42 20.80
C HIS A 198 3.23 21.64 21.51
N GLU A 199 2.89 22.69 20.76
CA GLU A 199 2.17 23.84 21.28
C GLU A 199 0.72 23.47 21.63
N ALA A 200 0.08 24.27 22.49
CA ALA A 200 -1.33 24.07 22.83
C ALA A 200 -2.21 24.06 21.56
N SER A 201 -2.95 22.95 21.38
CA SER A 201 -3.76 22.65 20.17
C SER A 201 -2.97 22.78 18.86
N GLY A 202 -1.68 22.42 18.89
CA GLY A 202 -0.78 22.54 17.74
C GLY A 202 -1.26 21.74 16.53
N ILE A 203 -1.70 20.50 16.76
CA ILE A 203 -2.23 19.61 15.70
C ILE A 203 -3.45 20.23 15.03
N GLU A 204 -4.43 20.73 15.80
CA GLU A 204 -5.64 21.35 15.28
C GLU A 204 -5.34 22.64 14.52
N LYS A 205 -4.38 23.46 15.00
CA LYS A 205 -3.93 24.66 14.28
C LYS A 205 -3.31 24.31 12.94
N VAL A 206 -2.46 23.29 12.89
CA VAL A 206 -1.88 22.78 11.64
C VAL A 206 -2.99 22.31 10.72
N LEU A 207 -3.90 21.44 11.17
CA LEU A 207 -4.99 20.91 10.35
C LEU A 207 -5.92 22.01 9.82
N ARG A 208 -6.35 22.97 10.65
CA ARG A 208 -7.15 24.13 10.20
C ARG A 208 -6.43 24.92 9.11
N TYR A 209 -5.11 25.07 9.24
CA TYR A 209 -4.30 25.72 8.24
C TYR A 209 -4.24 24.91 6.93
N LEU A 210 -4.08 23.58 6.98
CA LEU A 210 -4.12 22.71 5.79
C LEU A 210 -5.49 22.78 5.08
N LEU A 211 -6.59 22.86 5.84
CA LEU A 211 -7.97 22.89 5.34
C LEU A 211 -8.33 24.21 4.64
N THR A 212 -7.70 25.33 5.03
CA THR A 212 -8.04 26.68 4.56
C THR A 212 -7.07 27.23 3.52
N THR A 213 -5.83 26.72 3.50
CA THR A 213 -4.77 27.18 2.59
C THR A 213 -4.94 26.58 1.20
N ASN A 214 -4.80 27.42 0.17
CA ASN A 214 -4.89 27.00 -1.23
C ASN A 214 -3.59 26.33 -1.68
N ILE A 215 -3.66 25.27 -2.49
CA ILE A 215 -2.47 24.77 -3.19
C ILE A 215 -1.96 25.76 -4.25
N ALA A 216 -0.67 25.69 -4.58
CA ALA A 216 -0.16 26.26 -5.81
C ALA A 216 -0.66 25.45 -7.03
N LYS A 217 -0.83 26.10 -8.18
CA LYS A 217 -1.14 25.35 -9.41
C LYS A 217 0.07 24.50 -9.81
N PRO A 218 -0.13 23.23 -10.21
CA PRO A 218 0.93 22.41 -10.79
C PRO A 218 1.59 23.14 -11.96
N GLY A 219 2.93 23.20 -11.96
CA GLY A 219 3.68 23.90 -12.99
C GLY A 219 5.19 23.85 -12.81
N LEU A 220 5.91 24.46 -13.75
CA LEU A 220 7.39 24.56 -13.72
C LEU A 220 7.92 25.52 -12.63
N ARG A 221 7.10 26.43 -12.12
CA ARG A 221 7.47 27.32 -11.00
C ARG A 221 7.19 26.58 -9.69
N VAL A 222 8.26 26.29 -8.96
CA VAL A 222 8.23 25.67 -7.62
C VAL A 222 8.74 26.67 -6.60
N GLU A 223 8.21 26.64 -5.38
CA GLU A 223 8.50 27.64 -4.36
C GLU A 223 9.97 27.71 -3.94
N ASP A 224 10.45 28.92 -3.61
CA ASP A 224 11.86 29.17 -3.28
C ASP A 224 12.32 28.44 -2.01
N ASP A 225 11.43 28.16 -1.06
CA ASP A 225 11.74 27.34 0.12
C ASP A 225 11.92 25.86 -0.22
N VAL A 226 11.24 25.34 -1.24
CA VAL A 226 11.44 23.97 -1.74
C VAL A 226 12.69 23.90 -2.64
N LYS A 227 12.92 24.95 -3.42
CA LYS A 227 14.00 25.04 -4.41
C LYS A 227 15.35 25.47 -3.84
N ASN A 228 15.37 26.26 -2.78
CA ASN A 228 16.61 26.76 -2.16
C ASN A 228 16.63 26.52 -0.65
N GLY A 229 15.47 26.32 -0.03
CA GLY A 229 15.30 26.21 1.42
C GLY A 229 15.33 24.78 1.98
N PHE A 230 15.26 23.76 1.13
CA PHE A 230 15.09 22.40 1.59
C PHE A 230 16.28 21.96 2.44
N MET A 231 16.00 21.50 3.67
CA MET A 231 17.02 21.11 4.66
C MET A 231 18.08 22.18 4.97
N LYS A 232 17.74 23.48 4.89
CA LYS A 232 18.63 24.59 5.31
C LYS A 232 19.20 24.43 6.72
N ASP A 233 18.48 23.77 7.62
CA ASP A 233 18.94 23.53 8.99
C ASP A 233 20.09 22.50 9.06
N GLN A 234 20.25 21.65 8.03
CA GLN A 234 21.34 20.67 7.93
C GLN A 234 22.45 21.10 6.96
N PHE A 235 22.10 21.89 5.94
CA PHE A 235 23.02 22.34 4.90
C PHE A 235 23.05 23.86 4.82
N LEU A 236 24.23 24.45 4.99
CA LEU A 236 24.46 25.90 5.09
C LEU A 236 23.78 26.76 4.02
N LEU A 237 23.61 26.23 2.79
CA LEU A 237 23.00 26.93 1.66
C LEU A 237 21.60 26.42 1.29
N GLY A 238 21.11 25.38 1.99
CA GLY A 238 19.94 24.60 1.57
C GLY A 238 20.17 23.77 0.30
N LEU A 239 19.22 22.90 0.01
CA LEU A 239 19.22 22.03 -1.15
C LEU A 239 18.09 22.41 -2.12
N ASP A 240 18.32 22.13 -3.41
CA ASP A 240 17.32 22.29 -4.45
C ASP A 240 16.61 20.96 -4.71
N LEU A 241 15.39 20.84 -4.20
CA LEU A 241 14.63 19.60 -4.27
C LEU A 241 14.29 19.22 -5.72
N ILE A 242 14.08 20.19 -6.61
CA ILE A 242 13.79 19.93 -8.02
C ILE A 242 15.05 19.51 -8.76
N SER A 243 16.20 20.14 -8.48
CA SER A 243 17.49 19.67 -9.00
C SER A 243 17.81 18.25 -8.52
N ILE A 244 17.51 17.94 -7.26
CA ILE A 244 17.63 16.57 -6.71
C ILE A 244 16.70 15.61 -7.46
N ALA A 245 15.46 16.01 -7.74
CA ALA A 245 14.49 15.22 -8.48
C ALA A 245 14.96 14.86 -9.88
N LEU A 246 15.45 15.85 -10.63
CA LEU A 246 15.98 15.64 -11.99
C LEU A 246 17.20 14.72 -11.96
N LYS A 247 18.11 14.93 -11.01
CA LYS A 247 19.27 14.04 -10.82
C LYS A 247 18.84 12.63 -10.42
N ARG A 248 17.79 12.49 -9.59
CA ARG A 248 17.20 11.21 -9.19
C ARG A 248 16.62 10.46 -10.39
N GLY A 249 15.85 11.15 -11.26
CA GLY A 249 15.33 10.57 -12.48
C GLY A 249 16.43 10.00 -13.37
N ARG A 250 17.54 10.74 -13.54
CA ARG A 250 18.71 10.27 -14.31
C ARG A 250 19.43 9.11 -13.64
N ASP A 251 19.60 9.11 -12.30
CA ASP A 251 20.18 7.99 -11.52
C ASP A 251 19.29 6.75 -11.51
N HIS A 252 17.99 6.92 -11.70
CA HIS A 252 17.02 5.83 -11.80
C HIS A 252 16.88 5.28 -13.24
N GLY A 253 17.66 5.80 -14.19
CA GLY A 253 17.57 5.40 -15.59
C GLY A 253 16.20 5.70 -16.20
N ILE A 254 15.52 6.77 -15.75
CA ILE A 254 14.19 7.13 -16.24
C ILE A 254 14.34 7.72 -17.66
N PRO A 255 13.62 7.17 -18.66
CA PRO A 255 13.64 7.73 -20.01
C PRO A 255 13.20 9.19 -20.05
N GLY A 256 13.63 9.90 -21.09
CA GLY A 256 13.16 11.25 -21.36
C GLY A 256 11.66 11.30 -21.67
N TYR A 257 11.10 12.52 -21.63
CA TYR A 257 9.72 12.78 -22.01
C TYR A 257 9.48 12.36 -23.46
N THR A 258 8.47 11.53 -23.70
CA THR A 258 8.22 10.94 -25.01
C THR A 258 7.27 11.81 -25.82
N ILE A 259 7.81 12.57 -26.79
CA ILE A 259 7.06 13.38 -27.75
C ILE A 259 7.79 13.42 -29.09
N ARG A 260 7.08 13.62 -30.21
CA ARG A 260 7.70 13.52 -31.54
C ARG A 260 8.45 14.79 -31.95
N SER A 261 8.01 15.96 -31.51
CA SER A 261 8.64 17.23 -31.88
C SER A 261 8.33 18.37 -30.90
N PHE A 262 9.14 19.43 -30.92
CA PHE A 262 8.89 20.64 -30.12
C PHE A 262 7.59 21.36 -30.54
N HIS A 263 7.14 21.18 -31.78
CA HIS A 263 5.88 21.77 -32.25
C HIS A 263 4.67 21.14 -31.57
N GLU A 264 4.72 19.82 -31.34
CA GLU A 264 3.67 19.05 -30.66
C GLU A 264 3.55 19.45 -29.17
N LEU A 265 4.61 19.98 -28.55
CA LEU A 265 4.54 20.49 -27.16
C LEU A 265 3.51 21.62 -27.01
N LYS A 266 3.22 22.39 -28.07
CA LYS A 266 2.24 23.47 -28.01
C LYS A 266 0.82 22.97 -27.74
N GLU A 267 0.50 21.77 -28.20
CA GLU A 267 -0.81 21.13 -27.97
C GLU A 267 -1.02 20.81 -26.49
N TYR A 268 0.07 20.44 -25.79
CA TYR A 268 0.00 19.95 -24.42
C TYR A 268 0.38 21.00 -23.36
N PHE A 269 1.22 21.99 -23.69
CA PHE A 269 1.74 22.97 -22.72
C PHE A 269 0.98 24.30 -22.74
N LEU A 270 0.21 24.57 -23.81
CA LEU A 270 -0.54 25.79 -24.15
C LEU A 270 0.23 27.12 -24.19
N GLU A 271 1.28 27.30 -23.38
CA GLU A 271 2.02 28.56 -23.29
C GLU A 271 3.28 28.52 -24.14
N ASP A 272 3.34 29.36 -25.19
CA ASP A 272 4.52 29.51 -26.05
C ASP A 272 5.79 29.83 -25.27
N ALA A 273 5.68 30.52 -24.12
CA ALA A 273 6.78 30.80 -23.22
C ALA A 273 7.42 29.52 -22.65
N LYS A 274 6.62 28.51 -22.28
CA LYS A 274 7.12 27.22 -21.76
C LYS A 274 7.86 26.44 -22.83
N VAL A 275 7.33 26.42 -24.06
CA VAL A 275 7.94 25.73 -25.21
C VAL A 275 9.26 26.41 -25.59
N SER A 276 9.29 27.74 -25.66
CA SER A 276 10.51 28.52 -25.91
C SER A 276 11.58 28.28 -24.85
N TYR A 277 11.17 28.22 -23.58
CA TYR A 277 12.04 27.91 -22.45
C TYR A 277 12.70 26.52 -22.58
N ILE A 278 11.91 25.47 -22.85
CA ILE A 278 12.43 24.10 -22.99
C ILE A 278 13.36 24.00 -24.19
N ASN A 279 13.01 24.63 -25.33
CA ASN A 279 13.84 24.66 -26.54
C ASN A 279 15.18 25.41 -26.34
N THR A 280 15.26 26.32 -25.37
CA THR A 280 16.52 27.01 -25.02
C THR A 280 17.46 26.12 -24.21
N ILE A 281 16.91 25.13 -23.49
CA ILE A 281 17.65 24.30 -22.54
C ILE A 281 18.01 22.94 -23.14
N TYR A 282 17.07 22.28 -23.81
CA TYR A 282 17.27 20.96 -24.39
C TYR A 282 17.47 21.06 -25.89
N GLU A 283 18.51 20.39 -26.40
CA GLU A 283 18.78 20.34 -27.85
C GLU A 283 17.79 19.45 -28.61
N ASN A 284 17.26 18.41 -27.96
CA ASN A 284 16.29 17.47 -28.52
C ASN A 284 15.14 17.22 -27.54
N VAL A 285 13.96 16.92 -28.08
CA VAL A 285 12.77 16.61 -27.27
C VAL A 285 12.94 15.34 -26.44
N ASP A 286 13.62 14.34 -26.99
CA ASP A 286 13.90 13.08 -26.27
C ASP A 286 14.82 13.27 -25.07
N ASP A 287 15.52 14.41 -24.99
CA ASP A 287 16.45 14.69 -23.90
C ASP A 287 15.78 15.34 -22.69
N ILE A 288 14.55 15.83 -22.83
CA ILE A 288 13.76 16.46 -21.78
C ILE A 288 13.56 15.46 -20.64
N ASP A 289 13.99 15.80 -19.42
CA ASP A 289 13.74 14.94 -18.27
C ASP A 289 12.22 14.77 -18.04
N LEU A 290 11.76 13.55 -17.75
CA LEU A 290 10.33 13.23 -17.61
C LEU A 290 9.58 14.20 -16.67
N LEU A 291 10.17 14.53 -15.51
CA LEU A 291 9.56 15.45 -14.55
C LEU A 291 9.36 16.86 -15.13
N VAL A 292 10.28 17.35 -15.96
CA VAL A 292 10.15 18.67 -16.62
C VAL A 292 8.97 18.64 -17.58
N GLY A 293 8.88 17.60 -18.42
CA GLY A 293 7.76 17.44 -19.34
C GLY A 293 6.43 17.38 -18.60
N VAL A 294 6.34 16.55 -17.55
CA VAL A 294 5.14 16.40 -16.73
C VAL A 294 4.70 17.70 -16.04
N LEU A 295 5.63 18.48 -15.47
CA LEU A 295 5.32 19.77 -14.84
C LEU A 295 5.01 20.88 -15.86
N ALA A 296 5.43 20.72 -17.12
CA ALA A 296 5.13 21.67 -18.19
C ALA A 296 3.75 21.44 -18.83
N GLU A 297 3.21 20.22 -18.72
CA GLU A 297 1.87 19.87 -19.21
C GLU A 297 0.78 20.71 -18.54
N GLN A 298 -0.21 21.10 -19.33
CA GLN A 298 -1.44 21.66 -18.79
C GLN A 298 -2.24 20.55 -18.09
N PRO A 299 -2.80 20.82 -16.89
CA PRO A 299 -3.74 19.91 -16.27
C PRO A 299 -4.98 19.66 -17.14
N LEU A 300 -5.43 18.40 -17.17
CA LEU A 300 -6.69 18.01 -17.82
C LEU A 300 -7.89 18.68 -17.14
N LYS A 301 -9.01 18.79 -17.85
CA LYS A 301 -10.22 19.43 -17.32
C LYS A 301 -10.72 18.68 -16.07
N GLY A 302 -10.76 19.39 -14.94
CA GLY A 302 -11.20 18.83 -13.66
C GLY A 302 -10.18 17.87 -13.01
N SER A 303 -8.91 17.96 -13.40
CA SER A 303 -7.79 17.19 -12.87
C SER A 303 -6.65 18.13 -12.52
N LEU A 304 -5.80 17.73 -11.57
CA LEU A 304 -4.52 18.40 -11.30
C LEU A 304 -3.37 17.88 -12.18
N PHE A 305 -3.58 16.77 -12.88
CA PHE A 305 -2.57 16.14 -13.70
C PHE A 305 -2.75 16.44 -15.18
N GLY A 306 -1.61 16.64 -15.85
CA GLY A 306 -1.53 16.55 -17.30
C GLY A 306 -1.67 15.10 -17.80
N PRO A 307 -1.81 14.92 -19.13
CA PRO A 307 -2.01 13.61 -19.75
C PRO A 307 -1.00 12.53 -19.33
N THR A 308 0.29 12.88 -19.23
CA THR A 308 1.35 11.91 -18.95
C THR A 308 1.29 11.46 -17.49
N MET A 309 1.17 12.40 -16.54
CA MET A 309 1.05 12.03 -15.13
C MET A 309 -0.25 11.28 -14.85
N ALA A 310 -1.36 11.65 -15.51
CA ALA A 310 -2.61 10.93 -15.40
C ALA A 310 -2.49 9.48 -15.90
N CYS A 311 -1.67 9.23 -16.93
CA CYS A 311 -1.35 7.88 -17.40
C CYS A 311 -0.52 7.09 -16.39
N ILE A 312 0.58 7.66 -15.91
CA ILE A 312 1.49 7.00 -14.96
C ILE A 312 0.75 6.68 -13.66
N ALA A 313 0.08 7.68 -13.05
CA ALA A 313 -0.68 7.50 -11.82
C ALA A 313 -1.89 6.57 -12.02
N GLY A 314 -2.63 6.72 -13.12
CA GLY A 314 -3.77 5.84 -13.42
C GLY A 314 -3.37 4.37 -13.50
N LYS A 315 -2.26 4.06 -14.19
CA LYS A 315 -1.69 2.70 -14.23
C LYS A 315 -1.17 2.24 -12.86
N GLN A 316 -0.52 3.12 -12.10
CA GLN A 316 -0.03 2.78 -10.77
C GLN A 316 -1.18 2.36 -9.84
N PHE A 317 -2.19 3.21 -9.69
CA PHE A 317 -3.31 2.94 -8.79
C PHE A 317 -4.19 1.77 -9.28
N GLN A 318 -4.28 1.54 -10.59
CA GLN A 318 -4.92 0.33 -11.12
C GLN A 318 -4.19 -0.93 -10.67
N ARG A 319 -2.86 -0.96 -10.77
CA ARG A 319 -2.04 -2.11 -10.32
C ARG A 319 -2.10 -2.30 -8.81
N THR A 320 -2.01 -1.21 -8.05
CA THR A 320 -2.09 -1.24 -6.59
C THR A 320 -3.42 -1.81 -6.10
N ARG A 321 -4.55 -1.52 -6.79
CA ARG A 321 -5.84 -2.11 -6.45
C ARG A 321 -5.94 -3.57 -6.88
N ARG A 322 -5.79 -3.82 -8.18
CA ARG A 322 -6.06 -5.14 -8.78
C ARG A 322 -5.06 -6.22 -8.40
N GLY A 323 -3.84 -5.85 -8.03
CA GLY A 323 -2.82 -6.78 -7.56
C GLY A 323 -2.83 -7.00 -6.04
N ASP A 324 -3.77 -6.40 -5.30
CA ASP A 324 -3.84 -6.50 -3.84
C ASP A 324 -4.90 -7.51 -3.38
N ARG A 325 -4.45 -8.62 -2.77
CA ARG A 325 -5.36 -9.66 -2.24
C ARG A 325 -6.19 -9.13 -1.08
N PHE A 326 -5.64 -8.21 -0.29
CA PHE A 326 -6.37 -7.58 0.82
C PHE A 326 -6.96 -6.20 0.43
N TRP A 327 -7.23 -5.96 -0.86
CA TRP A 327 -8.09 -4.84 -1.24
C TRP A 327 -9.43 -4.96 -0.50
N TYR A 328 -9.87 -3.87 0.13
CA TYR A 328 -10.95 -3.95 1.11
C TYR A 328 -12.27 -4.47 0.52
N GLU A 329 -12.57 -4.25 -0.76
CA GLU A 329 -13.82 -4.72 -1.40
C GLU A 329 -13.75 -6.16 -1.92
N ASN A 330 -12.62 -6.86 -1.77
CA ASN A 330 -12.52 -8.26 -2.19
C ASN A 330 -13.39 -9.18 -1.31
N TYR A 331 -13.91 -10.25 -1.91
CA TYR A 331 -14.78 -11.24 -1.27
C TYR A 331 -14.06 -12.49 -0.74
N PHE A 332 -12.71 -12.49 -0.70
CA PHE A 332 -11.95 -13.65 -0.24
C PHE A 332 -12.32 -14.00 1.20
N ALA A 333 -13.04 -15.09 1.43
CA ALA A 333 -13.67 -15.40 2.72
C ALA A 333 -12.73 -15.35 3.95
N GLN A 334 -11.42 -15.56 3.75
CA GLN A 334 -10.41 -15.51 4.81
C GLN A 334 -9.89 -14.10 5.13
N SER A 335 -9.90 -13.18 4.16
CA SER A 335 -9.25 -11.85 4.26
C SER A 335 -10.15 -10.67 3.87
N GLY A 336 -11.34 -10.95 3.33
CA GLY A 336 -12.36 -9.99 2.91
C GLY A 336 -13.28 -9.60 4.06
N PHE A 337 -13.82 -8.40 4.01
CA PHE A 337 -14.83 -7.94 4.95
C PHE A 337 -16.19 -8.53 4.57
N SER A 338 -17.12 -8.69 5.52
CA SER A 338 -18.49 -9.02 5.15
C SER A 338 -19.18 -7.84 4.45
N GLU A 339 -20.26 -8.07 3.71
CA GLU A 339 -21.01 -6.98 3.06
C GLU A 339 -21.48 -5.91 4.06
N LYS A 340 -21.87 -6.31 5.26
CA LYS A 340 -22.28 -5.38 6.33
C LYS A 340 -21.12 -4.52 6.81
N GLN A 341 -19.94 -5.14 7.00
CA GLN A 341 -18.71 -4.43 7.32
C GLN A 341 -18.31 -3.46 6.19
N LEU A 342 -18.48 -3.85 4.92
CA LEU A 342 -18.24 -2.97 3.77
C LEU A 342 -19.18 -1.76 3.75
N MET A 343 -20.46 -1.95 4.09
CA MET A 343 -21.40 -0.83 4.19
C MET A 343 -20.98 0.17 5.28
N GLU A 344 -20.43 -0.29 6.41
CA GLU A 344 -19.87 0.59 7.43
C GLU A 344 -18.59 1.28 6.95
N LEU A 345 -17.66 0.56 6.32
CA LEU A 345 -16.41 1.12 5.80
C LEU A 345 -16.64 2.21 4.75
N ARG A 346 -17.64 2.05 3.87
CA ARG A 346 -18.02 3.02 2.82
C ARG A 346 -18.59 4.34 3.36
N LYS A 347 -18.94 4.41 4.65
CA LYS A 347 -19.33 5.68 5.31
C LYS A 347 -18.12 6.54 5.67
N THR A 348 -16.92 5.98 5.64
CA THR A 348 -15.69 6.68 6.03
C THR A 348 -15.44 7.86 5.10
N THR A 349 -15.22 9.03 5.68
CA THR A 349 -14.67 10.20 4.98
C THR A 349 -13.47 10.73 5.74
N LEU A 350 -12.53 11.42 5.07
CA LEU A 350 -11.42 12.03 5.79
C LEU A 350 -11.89 13.11 6.78
N ALA A 351 -12.97 13.82 6.44
CA ALA A 351 -13.62 14.77 7.34
C ALA A 351 -14.07 14.11 8.65
N GLU A 352 -14.76 12.97 8.56
CA GLU A 352 -15.20 12.20 9.73
C GLU A 352 -14.01 11.75 10.58
N VAL A 353 -12.96 11.20 9.97
CA VAL A 353 -11.78 10.74 10.70
C VAL A 353 -11.11 11.90 11.46
N ILE A 354 -11.03 13.09 10.86
CA ILE A 354 -10.50 14.28 11.54
C ILE A 354 -11.40 14.72 12.69
N CYS A 355 -12.72 14.80 12.49
CA CYS A 355 -13.70 15.11 13.54
C CYS A 355 -13.63 14.11 14.71
N SER A 356 -13.43 12.83 14.41
CA SER A 356 -13.42 11.73 15.39
C SER A 356 -12.14 11.67 16.23
N THR A 357 -11.07 12.37 15.83
CA THR A 357 -9.73 12.24 16.43
C THR A 357 -9.11 13.55 16.90
N THR A 358 -9.78 14.69 16.68
CA THR A 358 -9.27 16.03 16.99
C THR A 358 -10.36 16.91 17.58
N ASP A 359 -9.97 18.03 18.18
CA ASP A 359 -10.91 19.01 18.75
C ASP A 359 -11.41 20.04 17.72
N ILE A 360 -11.44 19.68 16.43
CA ILE A 360 -12.03 20.51 15.38
C ILE A 360 -13.55 20.35 15.44
N GLU A 361 -14.27 21.46 15.65
CA GLU A 361 -15.74 21.44 15.78
C GLU A 361 -16.48 21.54 14.45
N ARG A 362 -15.89 22.23 13.46
CA ARG A 362 -16.50 22.45 12.15
C ARG A 362 -15.50 22.15 11.04
N ILE A 363 -15.94 21.39 10.05
CA ILE A 363 -15.13 20.97 8.92
C ILE A 363 -15.99 20.87 7.65
N GLN A 364 -15.38 21.13 6.50
CA GLN A 364 -16.02 20.93 5.20
C GLN A 364 -16.15 19.43 4.86
N SER A 365 -17.20 19.06 4.12
CA SER A 365 -17.44 17.66 3.78
C SER A 365 -16.37 17.06 2.88
N ASN A 366 -15.88 17.82 1.89
CA ASN A 366 -14.72 17.44 1.10
C ASN A 366 -13.51 18.27 1.53
N VAL A 367 -12.64 17.64 2.32
CA VAL A 367 -11.47 18.29 2.94
C VAL A 367 -10.36 18.66 1.96
N PHE A 368 -10.37 18.09 0.74
CA PHE A 368 -9.43 18.41 -0.33
C PHE A 368 -9.90 19.61 -1.19
N MET A 369 -11.16 20.01 -1.04
CA MET A 369 -11.70 21.21 -1.67
C MET A 369 -11.72 22.37 -0.68
N LYS A 370 -11.59 23.59 -1.19
CA LYS A 370 -11.72 24.79 -0.37
C LYS A 370 -13.14 24.92 0.16
N GLU A 371 -13.28 25.54 1.32
CA GLU A 371 -14.58 25.97 1.82
C GLU A 371 -15.29 26.90 0.82
N ASN A 372 -16.57 26.62 0.59
CA ASN A 372 -17.43 27.44 -0.25
C ASN A 372 -18.85 27.39 0.31
N VAL A 373 -19.48 28.55 0.45
CA VAL A 373 -20.86 28.72 0.95
C VAL A 373 -21.88 27.89 0.18
N PHE A 374 -21.62 27.58 -1.10
CA PHE A 374 -22.58 26.86 -1.96
C PHE A 374 -22.36 25.34 -2.00
N GLU A 375 -21.12 24.87 -2.07
CA GLU A 375 -20.81 23.46 -2.40
C GLU A 375 -20.04 22.71 -1.31
N ASN A 376 -19.37 23.40 -0.39
CA ASN A 376 -18.44 22.79 0.55
C ASN A 376 -18.33 23.61 1.85
N MET A 377 -19.46 23.99 2.42
CA MET A 377 -19.51 24.82 3.63
C MET A 377 -19.08 23.99 4.85
N PRO A 378 -18.33 24.56 5.82
CA PRO A 378 -18.01 23.86 7.07
C PRO A 378 -19.26 23.52 7.90
N ILE A 379 -19.46 22.23 8.16
CA ILE A 379 -20.56 21.66 8.94
C ILE A 379 -20.03 21.25 10.32
N ASP A 380 -20.92 21.25 11.31
CA ASP A 380 -20.60 20.75 12.66
C ASP A 380 -20.23 19.25 12.63
N CYS A 381 -19.11 18.90 13.26
CA CYS A 381 -18.61 17.53 13.39
C CYS A 381 -19.58 16.59 14.12
N ARG A 382 -20.51 17.10 14.92
CA ARG A 382 -21.55 16.33 15.61
C ARG A 382 -22.77 16.04 14.72
N SER A 383 -22.82 16.59 13.52
CA SER A 383 -23.91 16.33 12.58
C SER A 383 -23.89 14.90 12.06
N ASN A 384 -25.05 14.38 11.67
CA ASN A 384 -25.18 13.04 11.09
C ASN A 384 -24.46 12.87 9.73
N VAL A 385 -24.01 13.97 9.11
CA VAL A 385 -23.22 13.91 7.86
C VAL A 385 -21.88 13.20 8.11
N PHE A 386 -21.31 13.36 9.30
CA PHE A 386 -20.04 12.72 9.69
C PHE A 386 -20.27 11.52 10.62
N ALA A 387 -21.34 10.76 10.38
CA ALA A 387 -21.61 9.55 11.15
C ALA A 387 -20.46 8.54 10.97
N ALA A 388 -19.76 8.27 12.07
CA ALA A 388 -18.65 7.33 12.09
C ALA A 388 -19.11 5.89 11.78
N PRO A 389 -18.27 5.06 11.12
CA PRO A 389 -18.54 3.63 10.94
C PRO A 389 -18.79 2.92 12.28
N SER A 390 -19.84 2.10 12.34
CA SER A 390 -20.16 1.33 13.53
C SER A 390 -19.33 0.04 13.61
N MET A 391 -18.71 -0.21 14.76
CA MET A 391 -17.96 -1.45 15.01
C MET A 391 -18.85 -2.63 15.44
N THR A 392 -20.18 -2.46 15.45
CA THR A 392 -21.13 -3.53 15.82
C THR A 392 -21.05 -4.73 14.89
N GLU A 393 -20.77 -4.51 13.60
CA GLU A 393 -20.63 -5.58 12.59
C GLU A 393 -19.33 -6.37 12.72
N TRP A 394 -18.45 -6.02 13.66
CA TRP A 394 -17.25 -6.78 14.04
C TRP A 394 -17.43 -7.58 15.33
N LYS A 395 -18.64 -7.62 15.89
CA LYS A 395 -18.93 -8.43 17.07
C LYS A 395 -18.76 -9.91 16.72
N ASP A 396 -17.81 -10.53 17.40
CA ASP A 396 -17.53 -11.95 17.29
C ASP A 396 -18.44 -12.72 18.23
N LEU A 397 -19.35 -13.49 17.62
CA LEU A 397 -20.26 -14.37 18.34
C LEU A 397 -19.61 -15.75 18.58
N GLU A 398 -18.47 -16.02 17.96
CA GLU A 398 -17.70 -17.25 18.15
C GLU A 398 -16.74 -17.06 19.33
N GLY A 399 -17.20 -17.45 20.53
CA GLY A 399 -16.27 -17.75 21.62
C GLY A 399 -15.28 -18.84 21.16
N ARG A 400 -14.04 -18.81 21.67
CA ARG A 400 -12.97 -19.78 21.40
C ARG A 400 -13.55 -21.14 20.97
N PRO A 401 -13.22 -21.68 19.78
CA PRO A 401 -13.72 -23.00 19.40
C PRO A 401 -13.24 -23.98 20.46
N THR A 402 -14.17 -24.47 21.26
CA THR A 402 -13.95 -25.67 22.05
C THR A 402 -13.94 -26.78 21.01
N LEU A 403 -12.78 -27.37 20.76
CA LEU A 403 -12.70 -28.58 19.92
C LEU A 403 -13.59 -29.61 20.62
N PRO A 404 -14.72 -30.01 20.02
CA PRO A 404 -15.71 -30.79 20.74
C PRO A 404 -15.36 -32.29 20.72
N VAL A 405 -14.18 -32.62 20.17
CA VAL A 405 -13.67 -33.98 19.98
C VAL A 405 -12.91 -34.47 21.22
N SER A 406 -13.45 -35.48 21.90
CA SER A 406 -12.80 -36.15 23.03
C SER A 406 -11.68 -37.12 22.59
N THR A 407 -10.78 -37.50 23.51
CA THR A 407 -9.76 -38.53 23.25
C THR A 407 -10.41 -39.87 22.85
N ASP A 408 -11.55 -40.19 23.44
CA ASP A 408 -12.32 -41.41 23.13
C ASP A 408 -12.89 -41.37 21.71
N THR A 409 -13.37 -40.20 21.28
CA THR A 409 -13.83 -39.96 19.90
C THR A 409 -12.67 -40.14 18.91
N LEU A 410 -11.48 -39.63 19.23
CA LEU A 410 -10.29 -39.81 18.38
C LEU A 410 -9.90 -41.28 18.24
N GLU A 411 -9.86 -42.05 19.33
CA GLU A 411 -9.54 -43.48 19.28
C GLU A 411 -10.57 -44.27 18.47
N LYS A 412 -11.87 -43.97 18.65
CA LYS A 412 -12.96 -44.58 17.89
C LYS A 412 -12.82 -44.32 16.39
N VAL A 413 -12.57 -43.06 15.99
CA VAL A 413 -12.47 -42.69 14.58
C VAL A 413 -11.20 -43.24 13.93
N VAL A 414 -10.07 -43.26 14.64
CA VAL A 414 -8.83 -43.89 14.15
C VAL A 414 -9.04 -45.39 13.92
N ASN A 415 -9.71 -46.09 14.84
CA ASN A 415 -10.02 -47.51 14.66
C ASN A 415 -10.95 -47.76 13.47
N LEU A 416 -11.95 -46.90 13.27
CA LEU A 416 -12.84 -46.95 12.11
C LEU A 416 -12.09 -46.69 10.79
N ALA A 417 -11.20 -45.70 10.76
CA ALA A 417 -10.34 -45.42 9.61
C ALA A 417 -9.46 -46.62 9.25
N VAL A 418 -8.84 -47.26 10.25
CA VAL A 418 -8.04 -48.48 10.07
C VAL A 418 -8.90 -49.62 9.48
N HIS A 419 -10.15 -49.76 9.94
CA HIS A 419 -11.09 -50.75 9.40
C HIS A 419 -11.45 -50.45 7.93
N ASN A 420 -11.85 -49.21 7.62
CA ASN A 420 -12.22 -48.77 6.28
C ASN A 420 -11.08 -48.99 5.28
N LEU A 421 -9.85 -48.66 5.66
CA LEU A 421 -8.66 -48.85 4.83
C LEU A 421 -8.34 -50.32 4.62
N LYS A 422 -8.53 -51.18 5.62
CA LYS A 422 -8.38 -52.64 5.45
C LYS A 422 -9.37 -53.18 4.42
N ASP A 423 -10.62 -52.73 4.47
CA ASP A 423 -11.65 -53.18 3.54
C ASP A 423 -11.49 -52.61 2.14
N GLN A 424 -11.06 -51.35 2.01
CA GLN A 424 -10.64 -50.79 0.74
C GLN A 424 -9.51 -51.62 0.12
N LYS A 425 -8.47 -51.94 0.90
CA LYS A 425 -7.34 -52.73 0.42
C LYS A 425 -7.74 -54.14 0.00
N LYS A 426 -8.66 -54.79 0.72
CA LYS A 426 -9.22 -56.09 0.31
C LYS A 426 -9.93 -55.99 -1.04
N ARG A 427 -10.76 -54.95 -1.24
CA ARG A 427 -11.46 -54.67 -2.50
C ARG A 427 -10.48 -54.42 -3.64
N GLU A 428 -9.47 -53.59 -3.41
CA GLU A 428 -8.40 -53.34 -4.39
C GLU A 428 -7.67 -54.62 -4.77
N ILE A 429 -7.27 -55.44 -3.80
CA ILE A 429 -6.60 -56.73 -4.07
C ILE A 429 -7.52 -57.68 -4.86
N SER A 430 -8.81 -57.72 -4.52
CA SER A 430 -9.80 -58.53 -5.26
C SER A 430 -9.95 -58.06 -6.70
N ASN A 431 -10.10 -56.75 -6.92
CA ASN A 431 -10.21 -56.13 -8.23
C ASN A 431 -8.94 -56.35 -9.07
N LEU A 432 -7.76 -56.22 -8.46
CA LEU A 432 -6.49 -56.48 -9.13
C LEU A 432 -6.35 -57.95 -9.53
N LYS A 433 -6.74 -58.89 -8.66
CA LYS A 433 -6.71 -60.33 -9.00
C LYS A 433 -7.70 -60.71 -10.10
N HIS A 434 -8.84 -60.03 -10.17
CA HIS A 434 -9.85 -60.26 -11.21
C HIS A 434 -9.44 -59.67 -12.56
N ASN A 435 -8.86 -58.46 -12.56
CA ASN A 435 -8.61 -57.69 -13.77
C ASN A 435 -7.16 -57.78 -14.28
N GLN A 436 -6.23 -58.34 -13.52
CA GLN A 436 -4.82 -58.45 -13.91
C GLN A 436 -4.31 -59.89 -13.80
N ARG A 437 -3.60 -60.32 -14.84
CA ARG A 437 -2.90 -61.61 -14.86
C ARG A 437 -1.75 -61.59 -13.85
N ARG A 438 -1.55 -62.70 -13.12
CA ARG A 438 -0.42 -62.85 -12.19
C ARG A 438 0.88 -62.99 -12.97
N PHE A 439 1.77 -62.01 -12.84
CA PHE A 439 3.10 -62.05 -13.46
C PHE A 439 4.00 -63.07 -12.76
N VAL A 440 4.72 -63.87 -13.55
CA VAL A 440 5.62 -64.93 -13.08
C VAL A 440 7.08 -64.58 -13.34
N LYS A 441 7.99 -65.31 -12.69
CA LYS A 441 9.44 -65.13 -12.86
C LYS A 441 9.82 -65.43 -14.31
N GLY A 442 10.24 -64.40 -15.03
CA GLY A 442 10.51 -64.44 -16.48
C GLY A 442 9.77 -63.33 -17.25
N ASP A 443 8.66 -62.82 -16.71
CA ASP A 443 7.94 -61.71 -17.34
C ASP A 443 8.74 -60.39 -17.18
N PRO A 444 8.87 -59.57 -18.24
CA PRO A 444 9.50 -58.25 -18.15
C PRO A 444 8.88 -57.35 -17.06
N LEU A 445 7.55 -57.45 -16.89
CA LEU A 445 6.81 -56.71 -15.86
C LEU A 445 7.10 -57.22 -14.44
N PHE A 446 7.39 -58.52 -14.26
CA PHE A 446 7.79 -59.04 -12.96
C PHE A 446 9.15 -58.47 -12.54
N ALA A 447 10.13 -58.44 -13.45
CA ALA A 447 11.44 -57.83 -13.21
C ALA A 447 11.33 -56.31 -12.91
N TYR A 448 10.57 -55.58 -13.73
CA TYR A 448 10.30 -54.15 -13.52
C TYR A 448 9.64 -53.87 -12.16
N SER A 449 8.64 -54.67 -11.77
CA SER A 449 7.96 -54.51 -10.47
C SER A 449 8.87 -54.73 -9.26
N ASN A 450 9.92 -55.54 -9.40
CA ASN A 450 10.91 -55.76 -8.36
C ASN A 450 11.89 -54.58 -8.26
N MET A 451 12.25 -53.96 -9.39
CA MET A 451 13.09 -52.76 -9.41
C MET A 451 12.35 -51.51 -8.89
N MET A 452 11.05 -51.39 -9.20
CA MET A 452 10.21 -50.27 -8.78
C MET A 452 9.48 -50.51 -7.45
N ARG A 453 9.87 -51.54 -6.70
CA ARG A 453 9.24 -51.88 -5.42
C ARG A 453 9.47 -50.75 -4.43
N ALA A 454 8.39 -50.19 -3.89
CA ALA A 454 8.48 -49.17 -2.84
C ALA A 454 9.27 -49.69 -1.62
N LYS A 455 10.17 -48.85 -1.10
CA LYS A 455 10.94 -49.09 0.13
C LYS A 455 10.00 -49.36 1.31
N VAL A 456 10.43 -50.19 2.26
CA VAL A 456 9.62 -50.56 3.44
C VAL A 456 9.23 -49.31 4.24
N GLN A 457 10.17 -48.38 4.40
CA GLN A 457 9.94 -47.10 5.08
C GLN A 457 8.87 -46.27 4.38
N ALA A 458 8.89 -46.19 3.04
CA ALA A 458 7.89 -45.47 2.26
C ALA A 458 6.49 -46.10 2.39
N LYS A 459 6.41 -47.44 2.49
CA LYS A 459 5.14 -48.14 2.75
C LYS A 459 4.59 -47.86 4.14
N GLN A 460 5.44 -47.80 5.16
CA GLN A 460 5.01 -47.48 6.53
C GLN A 460 4.51 -46.04 6.64
N ILE A 461 5.23 -45.08 6.05
CA ILE A 461 4.79 -43.67 6.00
C ILE A 461 3.46 -43.55 5.27
N SER A 462 3.33 -44.18 4.10
CA SER A 462 2.07 -44.19 3.34
C SER A 462 0.90 -44.78 4.12
N GLN A 463 1.12 -45.82 4.92
CA GLN A 463 0.09 -46.40 5.78
C GLN A 463 -0.38 -45.44 6.86
N VAL A 464 0.56 -44.79 7.56
CA VAL A 464 0.24 -43.78 8.59
C VAL A 464 -0.51 -42.61 7.96
N SER A 465 -0.01 -42.08 6.84
CA SER A 465 -0.67 -40.98 6.12
C SER A 465 -2.06 -41.33 5.62
N ALA A 466 -2.28 -42.55 5.14
CA ALA A 466 -3.60 -43.01 4.72
C ALA A 466 -4.57 -43.09 5.89
N ILE A 467 -4.12 -43.62 7.04
CA ILE A 467 -4.92 -43.67 8.28
C ILE A 467 -5.28 -42.25 8.71
N LEU A 468 -4.29 -41.34 8.78
CA LEU A 468 -4.53 -39.95 9.17
C LEU A 468 -5.51 -39.24 8.23
N LEU A 469 -5.34 -39.39 6.92
CA LEU A 469 -6.23 -38.79 5.92
C LEU A 469 -7.67 -39.29 6.07
N GLU A 470 -7.85 -40.60 6.25
CA GLU A 470 -9.18 -41.20 6.39
C GLU A 470 -9.83 -40.82 7.73
N THR A 471 -9.05 -40.79 8.82
CA THR A 471 -9.47 -40.25 10.11
C THR A 471 -9.95 -38.81 9.98
N THR A 472 -9.19 -37.94 9.30
CA THR A 472 -9.59 -36.55 9.08
C THR A 472 -10.86 -36.44 8.25
N LYS A 473 -11.02 -37.24 7.18
CA LYS A 473 -12.26 -37.26 6.39
C LYS A 473 -13.48 -37.65 7.23
N LEU A 474 -13.33 -38.65 8.10
CA LEU A 474 -14.39 -39.09 9.00
C LEU A 474 -14.72 -38.01 10.05
N LEU A 475 -13.72 -37.32 10.59
CA LEU A 475 -13.93 -36.21 11.53
C LEU A 475 -14.59 -34.98 10.90
N VAL A 476 -14.41 -34.76 9.59
CA VAL A 476 -14.96 -33.59 8.87
C VAL A 476 -16.33 -33.89 8.23
N LYS A 477 -16.55 -35.11 7.72
CA LYS A 477 -17.73 -35.47 6.91
C LYS A 477 -18.51 -36.68 7.43
N GLY A 478 -18.09 -37.31 8.52
CA GLY A 478 -18.67 -38.56 8.99
C GLY A 478 -20.13 -38.42 9.37
N GLU A 479 -21.02 -39.04 8.59
CA GLU A 479 -22.46 -39.14 8.87
C GLU A 479 -22.75 -39.92 10.18
N THR A 480 -21.78 -40.73 10.63
CA THR A 480 -21.85 -41.55 11.85
C THR A 480 -21.43 -40.81 13.14
N LEU A 481 -20.97 -39.56 13.04
CA LEU A 481 -20.62 -38.72 14.18
C LEU A 481 -21.73 -37.68 14.40
N SER A 482 -22.07 -37.42 15.66
CA SER A 482 -22.95 -36.31 16.01
C SER A 482 -22.26 -34.97 15.70
N GLU A 483 -23.01 -33.88 15.53
CA GLU A 483 -22.47 -32.57 15.14
C GLU A 483 -21.41 -32.04 16.13
N ASP A 484 -21.52 -32.40 17.41
CA ASP A 484 -20.56 -32.14 18.48
C ASP A 484 -19.35 -33.08 18.49
N GLU A 485 -19.34 -34.16 17.72
CA GLU A 485 -18.17 -35.04 17.58
C GLU A 485 -17.34 -34.71 16.33
N ARG A 486 -17.79 -33.76 15.50
CA ARG A 486 -17.11 -33.33 14.28
C ARG A 486 -16.08 -32.25 14.55
N LEU A 487 -15.04 -32.20 13.73
CA LEU A 487 -14.11 -31.08 13.78
C LEU A 487 -14.82 -29.80 13.32
N PRO A 488 -14.70 -28.69 14.06
CA PRO A 488 -15.10 -27.39 13.55
C PRO A 488 -14.23 -27.02 12.34
N PRO A 489 -14.64 -26.04 11.52
CA PRO A 489 -13.75 -25.47 10.51
C PRO A 489 -12.42 -25.07 11.18
N LEU A 490 -11.31 -25.55 10.61
CA LEU A 490 -9.96 -25.37 11.16
C LEU A 490 -9.65 -23.87 11.34
N GLU A 491 -9.14 -23.50 12.52
CA GLU A 491 -8.63 -22.14 12.75
C GLU A 491 -7.45 -21.86 11.80
N MET A 492 -7.49 -20.69 11.17
CA MET A 492 -6.60 -20.32 10.07
C MET A 492 -5.12 -20.21 10.48
N ASP A 493 -4.86 -19.87 11.74
CA ASP A 493 -3.52 -19.79 12.33
C ASP A 493 -2.89 -21.17 12.55
N VAL A 494 -3.70 -22.22 12.74
CA VAL A 494 -3.27 -23.61 12.79
C VAL A 494 -2.99 -24.12 11.38
N LEU A 495 -3.87 -23.83 10.42
CA LEU A 495 -3.65 -24.15 8.99
C LEU A 495 -2.37 -23.53 8.44
N GLN A 496 -2.07 -22.26 8.77
CA GLN A 496 -0.84 -21.60 8.32
C GLN A 496 0.44 -22.26 8.85
N ARG A 497 0.38 -22.79 10.08
CA ARG A 497 1.50 -23.53 10.69
C ARG A 497 1.70 -24.91 10.06
N VAL A 498 0.62 -25.53 9.60
CA VAL A 498 0.62 -26.88 8.99
C VAL A 498 0.92 -26.83 7.49
N LEU A 499 0.57 -25.74 6.80
CA LEU A 499 0.77 -25.51 5.37
C LEU A 499 1.62 -24.25 5.13
N PRO A 500 2.93 -24.27 5.45
CA PRO A 500 3.79 -23.09 5.37
C PRO A 500 3.93 -22.52 3.96
N ASP A 501 3.69 -23.34 2.93
CA ASP A 501 3.80 -22.95 1.52
C ASP A 501 2.51 -22.34 0.95
N ILE A 502 1.40 -22.34 1.72
CA ILE A 502 0.13 -21.73 1.33
C ILE A 502 -0.19 -20.64 2.35
N ASP A 503 -0.13 -19.38 1.93
CA ASP A 503 -0.56 -18.27 2.77
C ASP A 503 -2.08 -18.25 2.88
N VAL A 504 -2.55 -18.62 4.06
CA VAL A 504 -3.95 -18.62 4.49
C VAL A 504 -4.20 -17.56 5.55
N SER A 505 -3.29 -16.59 5.69
CA SER A 505 -3.41 -15.54 6.69
C SER A 505 -4.62 -14.63 6.41
N THR A 506 -5.33 -14.33 7.50
CA THR A 506 -6.38 -13.30 7.54
C THR A 506 -5.79 -11.90 7.40
N TYR A 507 -4.56 -11.70 7.88
CA TYR A 507 -3.91 -10.39 7.93
C TYR A 507 -2.63 -10.37 7.08
N ARG A 508 -2.44 -9.26 6.37
CA ARG A 508 -1.20 -9.00 5.62
C ARG A 508 0.00 -8.88 6.54
N THR A 509 1.14 -9.37 6.06
CA THR A 509 2.45 -9.16 6.71
C THR A 509 2.86 -7.68 6.63
N HIS A 510 3.84 -7.26 7.45
CA HIS A 510 4.37 -5.89 7.41
C HIS A 510 5.16 -5.59 6.13
N SER A 511 5.85 -6.59 5.58
CA SER A 511 6.63 -6.44 4.35
C SER A 511 5.80 -6.56 3.08
N GLY A 512 4.53 -6.97 3.16
CA GLY A 512 3.70 -7.32 2.00
C GLY A 512 3.96 -8.73 1.44
N TRP A 513 4.88 -9.50 2.05
CA TRP A 513 5.18 -10.88 1.67
C TRP A 513 3.92 -11.73 1.54
N CYS A 514 3.85 -12.49 0.45
CA CYS A 514 2.74 -13.39 0.08
C CYS A 514 1.38 -12.72 -0.12
N ASN A 515 1.34 -11.39 -0.28
CA ASN A 515 0.12 -10.73 -0.70
C ASN A 515 -0.30 -11.15 -2.13
N ASN A 516 0.66 -11.43 -3.01
CA ASN A 516 0.42 -12.14 -4.26
C ASN A 516 0.68 -13.65 -4.09
N LEU A 517 -0.39 -14.46 -4.21
CA LEU A 517 -0.32 -15.91 -3.98
C LEU A 517 0.45 -16.67 -5.07
N LYS A 518 0.51 -16.13 -6.30
CA LYS A 518 1.26 -16.75 -7.41
C LYS A 518 2.75 -16.42 -7.35
N PHE A 519 3.06 -15.19 -6.96
CA PHE A 519 4.42 -14.67 -6.85
C PHE A 519 4.62 -13.94 -5.52
N PRO A 520 4.94 -14.65 -4.42
CA PRO A 520 5.01 -14.08 -3.06
C PRO A 520 5.98 -12.91 -2.88
N GLY A 521 6.92 -12.74 -3.82
CA GLY A 521 7.91 -11.67 -3.86
C GLY A 521 7.43 -10.35 -4.47
N TYR A 522 6.28 -10.32 -5.15
CA TYR A 522 5.81 -9.12 -5.84
C TYR A 522 5.40 -8.03 -4.85
N ALA A 523 5.75 -6.78 -5.18
CA ALA A 523 5.32 -5.59 -4.44
C ALA A 523 5.74 -5.53 -2.95
N ASN A 524 6.68 -6.39 -2.53
CA ASN A 524 7.16 -6.42 -1.15
C ASN A 524 8.06 -5.22 -0.84
N ALA A 525 8.18 -4.90 0.45
CA ALA A 525 9.25 -4.05 0.93
C ALA A 525 10.63 -4.63 0.59
N PHE A 526 11.58 -3.76 0.34
CA PHE A 526 12.95 -4.06 -0.09
C PHE A 526 13.07 -4.77 -1.44
N THR A 527 12.06 -4.66 -2.31
CA THR A 527 12.09 -5.19 -3.69
C THR A 527 12.24 -4.09 -4.73
N PRO A 528 12.67 -4.42 -5.96
CA PRO A 528 12.84 -3.42 -7.01
C PRO A 528 11.55 -2.72 -7.41
N LEU A 529 11.64 -1.42 -7.67
CA LEU A 529 10.63 -0.67 -8.42
C LEU A 529 10.52 -1.22 -9.85
N ARG A 530 9.34 -1.07 -10.48
CA ARG A 530 9.11 -1.53 -11.85
C ARG A 530 9.16 -0.38 -12.83
N HIS A 531 9.80 -0.59 -13.96
CA HIS A 531 9.79 0.39 -15.03
C HIS A 531 8.56 0.22 -15.92
N LEU A 532 7.92 1.33 -16.29
CA LEU A 532 6.90 1.34 -17.35
C LEU A 532 7.56 1.23 -18.73
N LEU A 533 8.71 1.88 -18.92
CA LEU A 533 9.53 1.83 -20.12
C LEU A 533 10.94 1.34 -19.77
N PRO A 534 11.62 0.59 -20.66
CA PRO A 534 12.98 0.09 -20.39
C PRO A 534 13.91 1.19 -19.84
N PRO A 535 14.68 0.94 -18.77
CA PRO A 535 15.56 1.95 -18.19
C PRO A 535 16.65 2.34 -19.18
N VAL A 536 17.04 3.63 -19.14
CA VAL A 536 18.07 4.23 -20.00
C VAL A 536 19.21 4.74 -19.14
N TYR A 537 20.31 3.97 -19.12
CA TYR A 537 21.59 4.36 -18.53
C TYR A 537 22.59 4.69 -19.65
N GLU A 538 23.57 5.56 -19.37
CA GLU A 538 24.54 5.99 -20.38
C GLU A 538 25.45 4.84 -20.85
N ASP A 539 25.81 3.94 -19.94
CA ASP A 539 26.58 2.73 -20.24
C ASP A 539 25.69 1.49 -20.44
N GLY A 540 24.36 1.66 -20.37
CA GLY A 540 23.38 0.57 -20.42
C GLY A 540 23.24 -0.23 -19.12
N PHE A 541 23.99 0.11 -18.06
CA PHE A 541 23.99 -0.64 -16.80
C PHE A 541 23.55 0.20 -15.61
N ASP A 542 24.32 1.22 -15.23
CA ASP A 542 24.06 2.00 -14.02
C ASP A 542 24.54 3.45 -14.05
N ALA A 543 25.29 3.87 -15.08
CA ALA A 543 25.75 5.23 -15.22
C ALA A 543 24.56 6.16 -15.53
N PRO A 544 24.28 7.17 -14.68
CA PRO A 544 23.22 8.13 -14.94
C PRO A 544 23.42 8.83 -16.28
N ARG A 545 22.32 9.07 -17.01
CA ARG A 545 22.37 9.79 -18.29
C ARG A 545 23.01 11.17 -18.11
N SER A 546 24.12 11.40 -18.79
CA SER A 546 24.91 12.64 -18.75
C SER A 546 25.07 13.29 -20.13
N ARG A 547 24.82 12.55 -21.22
CA ARG A 547 24.87 13.05 -22.60
C ARG A 547 23.50 13.08 -23.28
N ALA A 548 23.32 14.12 -24.09
CA ALA A 548 22.20 14.30 -25.00
C ALA A 548 22.35 13.37 -26.22
N LYS A 549 21.30 13.21 -27.02
CA LYS A 549 21.36 12.43 -28.27
C LYS A 549 22.39 12.98 -29.27
N SER A 550 22.73 14.26 -29.19
CA SER A 550 23.79 14.89 -29.98
C SER A 550 25.22 14.51 -29.55
N GLY A 551 25.38 13.80 -28.43
CA GLY A 551 26.66 13.46 -27.81
C GLY A 551 27.23 14.55 -26.88
N ARG A 552 26.61 15.73 -26.84
CA ARG A 552 26.96 16.83 -25.92
C ARG A 552 26.44 16.56 -24.51
N PRO A 553 26.98 17.22 -23.47
CA PRO A 553 26.46 17.08 -22.11
C PRO A 553 25.00 17.53 -22.00
N LEU A 554 24.20 16.77 -21.25
CA LEU A 554 22.85 17.18 -20.87
C LEU A 554 22.87 18.45 -20.01
N PRO A 555 21.78 19.22 -20.02
CA PRO A 555 21.65 20.38 -19.15
C PRO A 555 21.86 20.01 -17.70
N ASN A 556 22.64 20.83 -16.99
CA ASN A 556 22.80 20.71 -15.55
C ASN A 556 21.43 20.89 -14.87
N PRO A 557 20.97 19.97 -13.99
CA PRO A 557 19.69 20.07 -13.28
C PRO A 557 19.43 21.44 -12.63
N ARG A 558 20.45 22.06 -12.04
CA ARG A 558 20.35 23.38 -11.42
C ARG A 558 20.10 24.47 -12.45
N LYS A 559 20.71 24.36 -13.64
CA LYS A 559 20.46 25.29 -14.74
C LYS A 559 19.01 25.14 -15.23
N VAL A 560 18.50 23.91 -15.35
CA VAL A 560 17.10 23.68 -15.70
C VAL A 560 16.18 24.39 -14.71
N CYS A 561 16.39 24.17 -13.41
CA CYS A 561 15.56 24.77 -12.37
C CYS A 561 15.68 26.30 -12.27
N LEU A 562 16.88 26.89 -12.41
CA LEU A 562 17.06 28.34 -12.30
C LEU A 562 16.25 29.13 -13.34
N PHE A 563 16.16 28.61 -14.57
CA PHE A 563 15.47 29.29 -15.65
C PHE A 563 13.93 29.18 -15.55
N THR A 564 13.35 28.38 -14.63
CA THR A 564 11.89 28.33 -14.39
C THR A 564 11.35 29.47 -13.52
N ASN A 565 12.23 30.29 -12.93
CA ASN A 565 11.86 31.40 -12.02
C ASN A 565 11.09 32.54 -12.69
N TRP A 566 11.10 32.62 -14.01
CA TRP A 566 10.46 33.69 -14.79
C TRP A 566 8.94 33.49 -14.98
N LEU A 567 8.40 32.35 -14.53
CA LEU A 567 6.97 32.03 -14.62
C LEU A 567 6.25 32.43 -13.32
N SER A 568 5.09 33.07 -13.45
CA SER A 568 4.26 33.49 -12.31
C SER A 568 3.68 32.27 -11.58
N ASN A 569 3.80 32.24 -10.25
CA ASN A 569 3.10 31.26 -9.42
C ASN A 569 1.66 31.75 -9.19
N ILE A 570 0.66 30.94 -9.55
CA ILE A 570 -0.75 31.30 -9.43
C ILE A 570 -1.41 30.31 -8.47
N PRO A 571 -1.96 30.76 -7.32
CA PRO A 571 -2.70 29.89 -6.42
C PRO A 571 -3.92 29.24 -7.12
N SER A 572 -4.22 27.99 -6.77
CA SER A 572 -5.50 27.39 -7.12
C SER A 572 -6.62 28.13 -6.38
N GLN A 573 -7.79 28.30 -7.02
CA GLN A 573 -8.96 28.89 -6.38
C GLN A 573 -9.92 27.83 -5.81
N ARG A 574 -9.67 26.53 -6.04
CA ARG A 574 -10.64 25.45 -5.79
C ARG A 574 -10.19 24.39 -4.77
N PHE A 575 -8.89 24.16 -4.63
CA PHE A 575 -8.34 23.02 -3.89
C PHE A 575 -7.57 23.47 -2.64
N SER A 576 -7.69 22.70 -1.56
CA SER A 576 -7.01 22.92 -0.28
C SER A 576 -5.71 22.12 -0.20
N TYR A 577 -4.81 22.52 0.69
CA TYR A 577 -3.49 21.92 0.81
C TYR A 577 -3.46 20.51 1.46
N LEU A 578 -4.56 20.05 2.04
CA LEU A 578 -4.64 18.71 2.65
C LEU A 578 -4.29 17.57 1.65
N GLU A 579 -4.34 17.84 0.35
CA GLU A 579 -3.90 16.95 -0.73
C GLU A 579 -2.42 16.54 -0.63
N GLY A 580 -1.54 17.44 -0.18
CA GLY A 580 -0.09 17.17 -0.12
C GLY A 580 0.36 16.44 1.14
N ALA A 581 -0.26 16.73 2.28
CA ALA A 581 0.13 16.21 3.60
C ALA A 581 -0.08 14.70 3.80
N ARG A 582 -0.87 14.06 2.92
CA ARG A 582 -1.20 12.62 3.01
C ARG A 582 -0.14 11.70 2.37
N THR A 583 0.75 12.24 1.55
CA THR A 583 1.63 11.45 0.66
C THR A 583 3.04 11.20 1.22
N GLY A 584 3.32 11.69 2.44
CA GLY A 584 4.61 11.53 3.14
C GLY A 584 4.70 10.26 4.00
#